data_AF-A0A1Y1MKC3-F1
#
_entry.id   AF-A0A1Y1MKC3-F1
#
_cell.length_a   1.000
_cell.length_b   1.000
_cell.length_c   1.000
_cell.angle_alpha   90.00
_cell.angle_beta   90.00
_cell.angle_gamma   90.00
#
_symmetry.space_group_name_H-M   'P 1'
#
loop_
_entity.id
_entity.type
_entity.pdbx_description
1 polymer ?
#
loop_
_entity_poly.entity_id
_entity_poly.type
_entity_poly.pdbx_seq_one_letter_code
_entity_poly.pdbx_strand_id
1 'polypeptide(L)'
;MNTHMCVVCDKTFNSKGNVSRHLKAIHGVQHAPKRGARHMGIICGICKKEFFDKATLTRHTAKVHKLSQHVVYDKNKNIRCEECKVAFSCKKQLIRHLVALHEFEEVYIQQEFMRIEDFREWLKCEEESNKVEYSRVNGKTIGKQFSRYLYECNRSGNEYSFRG
;
A
#
# COMPACT_ATOMS: atom_id res chain seq x y z
N MET A 1 -21.20 -30.06 26.70
CA MET A 1 -21.23 -30.34 25.25
C MET A 1 -20.24 -29.41 24.56
N ASN A 2 -19.26 -29.93 23.82
CA ASN A 2 -18.24 -29.09 23.17
C ASN A 2 -18.81 -28.61 21.82
N THR A 3 -19.48 -27.46 21.80
CA THR A 3 -20.11 -26.91 20.59
C THR A 3 -19.07 -26.19 19.72
N HIS A 4 -19.25 -26.29 18.40
CA HIS A 4 -18.39 -25.65 17.41
C HIS A 4 -19.20 -24.64 16.60
N MET A 5 -18.97 -23.36 16.82
CA MET A 5 -19.71 -22.27 16.19
C MET A 5 -18.99 -21.79 14.93
N CYS A 6 -19.76 -21.44 13.89
CA CYS A 6 -19.28 -20.70 12.75
C CYS A 6 -19.03 -19.24 13.14
N VAL A 7 -17.83 -18.75 12.92
CA VAL A 7 -17.48 -17.35 13.24
C VAL A 7 -18.03 -16.32 12.25
N VAL A 8 -18.71 -16.75 11.19
CA VAL A 8 -19.21 -15.89 10.11
C VAL A 8 -20.74 -15.69 10.20
N CYS A 9 -21.47 -16.66 10.71
CA CYS A 9 -22.94 -16.60 10.81
C CYS A 9 -23.50 -17.23 12.09
N ASP A 10 -22.65 -17.44 13.10
CA ASP A 10 -22.95 -17.95 14.44
C ASP A 10 -23.72 -19.29 14.51
N LYS A 11 -23.86 -20.00 13.38
CA LYS A 11 -24.43 -21.34 13.34
C LYS A 11 -23.59 -22.31 14.17
N THR A 12 -24.26 -23.09 15.02
CA THR A 12 -23.65 -24.10 15.88
C THR A 12 -23.65 -25.47 15.22
N PHE A 13 -22.53 -26.16 15.37
CA PHE A 13 -22.29 -27.50 14.83
C PHE A 13 -21.76 -28.41 15.94
N ASN A 14 -22.00 -29.71 15.75
CA ASN A 14 -21.58 -30.76 16.67
C ASN A 14 -20.12 -31.23 16.48
N SER A 15 -19.42 -30.75 15.45
CA SER A 15 -18.02 -31.12 15.17
C SER A 15 -17.26 -30.01 14.43
N LYS A 16 -15.93 -29.94 14.61
CA LYS A 16 -15.06 -29.01 13.87
C LYS A 16 -15.06 -29.27 12.36
N GLY A 17 -15.17 -30.54 11.94
CA GLY A 17 -15.23 -30.91 10.52
C GLY A 17 -16.46 -30.34 9.82
N ASN A 18 -17.60 -30.32 10.50
CA ASN A 18 -18.83 -29.72 9.99
C ASN A 18 -18.73 -28.21 9.85
N VAL A 19 -18.10 -27.51 10.81
CA VAL A 19 -17.80 -26.08 10.66
C VAL A 19 -16.90 -25.82 9.46
N SER A 20 -15.83 -26.62 9.27
CA SER A 20 -14.90 -26.45 8.15
C SER A 20 -15.58 -26.65 6.79
N ARG A 21 -16.44 -27.66 6.65
CA ARG A 21 -17.23 -27.89 5.44
C ARG A 21 -18.23 -26.76 5.18
N HIS A 22 -18.93 -26.31 6.23
CA HIS A 22 -19.86 -25.18 6.15
C HIS A 22 -19.13 -23.90 5.72
N LEU A 23 -17.98 -23.61 6.32
CA LEU A 23 -17.10 -22.51 5.97
C LEU A 23 -16.68 -22.57 4.50
N LYS A 24 -16.31 -23.74 3.98
CA LYS A 24 -15.94 -23.92 2.58
C LYS A 24 -17.13 -23.74 1.62
N ALA A 25 -18.27 -24.32 1.95
CA ALA A 25 -19.43 -24.38 1.05
C ALA A 25 -20.24 -23.08 1.03
N ILE A 26 -20.44 -22.46 2.20
CA ILE A 26 -21.29 -21.27 2.34
C ILE A 26 -20.46 -19.99 2.29
N HIS A 27 -19.26 -20.01 2.86
CA HIS A 27 -18.42 -18.82 3.01
C HIS A 27 -17.15 -18.84 2.13
N GLY A 28 -16.90 -19.93 1.38
CA GLY A 28 -15.69 -20.07 0.57
C GLY A 28 -14.37 -20.18 1.36
N VAL A 29 -14.44 -20.43 2.67
CA VAL A 29 -13.31 -20.47 3.60
C VAL A 29 -12.72 -21.88 3.66
N GLN A 30 -11.47 -22.04 3.24
CA GLN A 30 -10.82 -23.36 3.11
C GLN A 30 -10.31 -23.94 4.44
N HIS A 31 -10.17 -23.12 5.49
CA HIS A 31 -9.70 -23.56 6.81
C HIS A 31 -10.51 -22.91 7.92
N ALA A 32 -10.95 -23.70 8.90
CA ALA A 32 -11.60 -23.17 10.09
C ALA A 32 -10.61 -22.30 10.89
N PRO A 33 -10.98 -21.07 11.29
CA PRO A 33 -10.11 -20.23 12.11
C PRO A 33 -9.82 -20.94 13.44
N LYS A 34 -8.57 -20.89 13.88
CA LYS A 34 -8.19 -21.37 15.22
C LYS A 34 -8.99 -20.56 16.26
N ARG A 35 -9.56 -21.22 17.28
CA ARG A 35 -10.27 -20.54 18.38
C ARG A 35 -9.39 -19.38 18.88
N GLY A 36 -9.90 -18.15 18.83
CA GLY A 36 -9.17 -16.93 19.22
C GLY A 36 -8.49 -16.14 18.08
N ALA A 37 -8.62 -16.56 16.81
CA ALA A 37 -8.08 -15.79 15.68
C ALA A 37 -8.90 -14.51 15.42
N ARG A 38 -8.51 -13.41 16.07
CA ARG A 38 -9.03 -12.04 15.89
C ARG A 38 -8.66 -11.40 14.55
N HIS A 39 -8.33 -12.17 13.52
CA HIS A 39 -7.77 -11.63 12.27
C HIS A 39 -8.75 -11.82 11.09
N MET A 40 -10.00 -11.42 11.28
CA MET A 40 -10.84 -10.91 10.19
C MET A 40 -10.47 -9.43 10.05
N GLY A 41 -9.97 -9.01 8.89
CA GLY A 41 -9.60 -7.59 8.70
C GLY A 41 -8.64 -7.30 7.55
N ILE A 42 -8.24 -8.30 6.75
CA ILE A 42 -7.45 -8.05 5.55
C ILE A 42 -8.40 -7.78 4.39
N ILE A 43 -8.56 -6.52 4.03
CA ILE A 43 -9.48 -6.08 2.99
C ILE A 43 -8.73 -5.90 1.67
N CYS A 44 -9.23 -6.47 0.58
CA CYS A 44 -8.70 -6.21 -0.76
C CYS A 44 -8.82 -4.72 -1.08
N GLY A 45 -7.69 -4.09 -1.41
CA GLY A 45 -7.63 -2.68 -1.74
C GLY A 45 -8.51 -2.28 -2.93
N ILE A 46 -8.74 -3.22 -3.85
CA ILE A 46 -9.40 -3.02 -5.14
C ILE A 46 -10.92 -3.25 -5.03
N CYS A 47 -11.35 -4.45 -4.64
CA CYS A 47 -12.77 -4.81 -4.58
C CYS A 47 -13.38 -4.79 -3.17
N LYS A 48 -12.61 -4.37 -2.16
CA LYS A 48 -13.03 -4.30 -0.74
C LYS A 48 -13.52 -5.61 -0.12
N LYS A 49 -13.27 -6.75 -0.77
CA LYS A 49 -13.58 -8.08 -0.21
C LYS A 49 -12.67 -8.39 0.97
N GLU A 50 -13.22 -9.00 2.02
CA GLU A 50 -12.49 -9.35 3.24
C GLU A 50 -11.88 -10.76 3.18
N PHE A 51 -10.69 -10.90 3.75
CA PHE A 51 -9.91 -12.13 3.81
C PHE A 51 -9.37 -12.36 5.23
N PHE A 52 -9.24 -13.63 5.59
CA PHE A 52 -8.74 -14.08 6.89
C PHE A 52 -7.21 -14.16 6.98
N ASP A 53 -6.51 -14.17 5.84
CA ASP A 53 -5.05 -14.12 5.78
C ASP A 53 -4.52 -13.52 4.46
N LYS A 54 -3.21 -13.21 4.44
CA LYS A 54 -2.52 -12.63 3.27
C LYS A 54 -2.44 -13.60 2.09
N ALA A 55 -2.34 -14.92 2.34
CA ALA A 55 -2.21 -15.92 1.29
C ALA A 55 -3.49 -16.01 0.45
N THR A 56 -4.65 -15.98 1.11
CA THR A 56 -5.96 -16.02 0.47
C THR A 56 -6.23 -14.73 -0.30
N LEU A 57 -5.84 -13.58 0.26
CA LEU A 57 -5.88 -12.32 -0.49
C LEU A 57 -4.95 -12.37 -1.72
N THR A 58 -3.73 -12.89 -1.58
CA THR A 58 -2.75 -12.99 -2.68
C THR A 58 -3.29 -13.87 -3.82
N ARG A 59 -3.87 -15.03 -3.49
CA ARG A 59 -4.51 -15.89 -4.49
C ARG A 59 -5.72 -15.20 -5.13
N HIS A 60 -6.48 -14.44 -4.36
CA HIS A 60 -7.59 -13.66 -4.89
C HIS A 60 -7.11 -12.57 -5.85
N THR A 61 -6.10 -11.78 -5.49
CA THR A 61 -5.56 -10.73 -6.37
C THR A 61 -4.97 -11.32 -7.63
N ALA A 62 -4.31 -12.48 -7.56
CA ALA A 62 -3.79 -13.17 -8.73
C ALA A 62 -4.91 -13.69 -9.64
N LYS A 63 -5.96 -14.30 -9.08
CA LYS A 63 -7.02 -14.93 -9.88
C LYS A 63 -8.07 -13.95 -10.39
N VAL A 64 -8.46 -12.97 -9.58
CA VAL A 64 -9.57 -12.04 -9.85
C VAL A 64 -9.07 -10.74 -10.46
N HIS A 65 -7.91 -10.25 -10.00
CA HIS A 65 -7.34 -8.98 -10.45
C HIS A 65 -6.12 -9.16 -11.36
N LYS A 66 -5.67 -10.39 -11.62
CA LYS A 66 -4.47 -10.70 -12.42
C LYS A 66 -3.19 -10.06 -11.87
N LEU A 67 -3.11 -9.89 -10.54
CA LEU A 67 -1.98 -9.28 -9.85
C LEU A 67 -1.23 -10.29 -8.98
N SER A 68 0.09 -10.37 -9.15
CA SER A 68 0.96 -11.22 -8.33
C SER A 68 1.14 -10.75 -6.88
N GLN A 69 0.65 -9.55 -6.55
CA GLN A 69 0.79 -8.92 -5.24
C GLN A 69 -0.57 -8.71 -4.56
N HIS A 70 -0.63 -8.96 -3.24
CA HIS A 70 -1.81 -8.63 -2.45
C HIS A 70 -1.86 -7.13 -2.15
N VAL A 71 -3.04 -6.54 -2.36
CA VAL A 71 -3.30 -5.12 -2.17
C VAL A 71 -4.24 -4.98 -0.98
N VAL A 72 -3.82 -4.27 0.08
CA VAL A 72 -4.59 -4.15 1.34
C VAL A 72 -5.09 -2.73 1.51
N TYR A 73 -6.38 -2.56 1.81
CA TYR A 73 -6.88 -1.29 2.32
C TYR A 73 -6.62 -1.22 3.83
N ASP A 74 -5.77 -0.27 4.25
CA ASP A 74 -5.41 -0.08 5.65
C ASP A 74 -5.49 1.40 6.01
N LYS A 75 -6.47 1.78 6.82
CA LYS A 75 -6.64 3.17 7.26
C LYS A 75 -5.51 3.67 8.17
N ASN A 76 -4.73 2.76 8.78
CA ASN A 76 -3.65 3.06 9.71
C ASN A 76 -2.28 3.22 9.03
N LYS A 77 -2.23 3.15 7.70
CA LYS A 77 -1.02 3.38 6.91
C LYS A 77 -1.01 4.77 6.30
N ASN A 78 0.17 5.38 6.29
CA ASN A 78 0.33 6.82 6.01
C ASN A 78 0.42 7.14 4.52
N ILE A 79 0.82 6.19 3.66
CA ILE A 79 1.05 6.47 2.24
C ILE A 79 -0.14 5.97 1.42
N ARG A 80 -0.91 6.86 0.81
CA ARG A 80 -2.11 6.50 0.04
C ARG A 80 -1.92 6.75 -1.46
N CYS A 81 -2.33 5.80 -2.29
CA CYS A 81 -2.47 6.02 -3.73
C CYS A 81 -3.59 7.03 -3.97
N GLU A 82 -3.34 8.07 -4.76
CA GLU A 82 -4.35 9.09 -5.06
C GLU A 82 -5.47 8.57 -5.95
N GLU A 83 -5.20 7.62 -6.85
CA GLU A 83 -6.16 7.08 -7.80
C GLU A 83 -7.14 6.08 -7.16
N CYS A 84 -6.63 5.13 -6.36
CA CYS A 84 -7.47 4.06 -5.79
C CYS A 84 -7.59 4.07 -4.25
N LYS A 85 -6.93 5.03 -3.58
CA LYS A 85 -6.96 5.24 -2.12
C LYS A 85 -6.47 4.05 -1.28
N VAL A 86 -5.78 3.09 -1.91
CA VAL A 86 -5.08 2.00 -1.20
C VAL A 86 -3.92 2.57 -0.42
N ALA A 87 -3.68 2.02 0.78
CA ALA A 87 -2.63 2.50 1.67
C ALA A 87 -1.46 1.51 1.80
N PHE A 88 -0.25 2.07 1.88
CA PHE A 88 1.02 1.36 1.86
C PHE A 88 1.89 1.78 3.04
N SER A 89 2.70 0.84 3.55
CA SER A 89 3.55 1.11 4.72
C SER A 89 4.87 1.75 4.34
N CYS A 90 5.23 1.77 3.06
CA CYS A 90 6.43 2.42 2.55
C CYS A 90 6.34 2.70 1.04
N LYS A 91 7.17 3.63 0.56
CA LYS A 91 7.23 4.08 -0.84
C LYS A 91 7.41 2.94 -1.84
N LYS A 92 8.32 1.99 -1.58
CA LYS A 92 8.57 0.84 -2.46
C LYS A 92 7.31 0.01 -2.75
N GLN A 93 6.41 -0.11 -1.77
CA GLN A 93 5.15 -0.82 -1.97
C GLN A 93 4.16 0.00 -2.81
N LEU A 94 4.09 1.32 -2.61
CA LEU A 94 3.29 2.21 -3.45
C LEU A 94 3.76 2.18 -4.90
N ILE A 95 5.06 2.34 -5.17
CA ILE A 95 5.62 2.35 -6.52
C ILE A 95 5.29 1.03 -7.25
N ARG A 96 5.52 -0.12 -6.61
CA ARG A 96 5.15 -1.42 -7.20
C ARG A 96 3.65 -1.54 -7.49
N HIS A 97 2.81 -0.90 -6.67
CA HIS A 97 1.38 -0.85 -6.93
C HIS A 97 1.05 0.05 -8.12
N LEU A 98 1.62 1.26 -8.19
CA LEU A 98 1.40 2.19 -9.30
C LEU A 98 1.85 1.57 -10.64
N VAL A 99 3.02 0.92 -10.68
CA VAL A 99 3.52 0.24 -11.88
C VAL A 99 2.57 -0.88 -12.33
N ALA A 100 2.01 -1.63 -11.38
CA ALA A 100 1.18 -2.79 -11.70
C ALA A 100 -0.29 -2.45 -12.00
N LEU A 101 -0.79 -1.29 -11.57
CA LEU A 101 -2.22 -0.98 -11.57
C LEU A 101 -2.60 0.39 -12.12
N HIS A 102 -1.64 1.30 -12.24
CA HIS A 102 -1.86 2.69 -12.63
C HIS A 102 -0.92 3.11 -13.77
N GLU A 103 -0.39 2.13 -14.53
CA GLU A 103 0.47 2.36 -15.71
C GLU A 103 1.63 3.34 -15.44
N PHE A 104 2.13 3.35 -14.20
CA PHE A 104 3.19 4.25 -13.78
C PHE A 104 4.55 3.73 -14.26
N GLU A 105 5.35 4.63 -14.84
CA GLU A 105 6.72 4.35 -15.24
C GLU A 105 7.69 5.12 -14.34
N GLU A 106 8.66 4.40 -13.77
CA GLU A 106 9.72 5.00 -12.98
C GLU A 106 10.84 5.50 -13.90
N VAL A 107 10.89 6.82 -14.13
CA VAL A 107 11.89 7.47 -14.97
C VAL A 107 12.91 8.21 -14.11
N TYR A 108 14.20 7.97 -14.35
CA TYR A 108 15.29 8.74 -13.77
C TYR A 108 15.79 9.78 -14.77
N ILE A 109 15.72 11.05 -14.38
CA ILE A 109 16.17 12.18 -15.21
C ILE A 109 17.40 12.80 -14.54
N GLN A 110 18.49 12.88 -15.29
CA GLN A 110 19.70 13.63 -14.90
C GLN A 110 19.77 14.92 -15.70
N GLN A 111 19.87 16.05 -14.99
CA GLN A 111 20.06 17.37 -15.59
C GLN A 111 21.24 18.07 -14.92
N GLU A 112 21.99 18.84 -15.71
CA GLU A 112 23.13 19.62 -15.25
C GLU A 112 22.82 21.09 -15.43
N PHE A 113 23.10 21.89 -14.39
CA PHE A 113 22.88 23.32 -14.36
C PHE A 113 24.21 24.01 -14.15
N MET A 114 24.49 25.03 -14.95
CA MET A 114 25.73 25.81 -14.81
C MET A 114 25.71 26.67 -13.55
N ARG A 115 24.52 27.09 -13.12
CA ARG A 115 24.30 27.90 -11.92
C ARG A 115 23.15 27.38 -11.07
N ILE A 116 23.18 27.73 -9.79
CA ILE A 116 22.12 27.36 -8.84
C ILE A 116 20.82 28.13 -9.13
N GLU A 117 20.90 29.31 -9.74
CA GLU A 117 19.76 30.10 -10.20
C GLU A 117 18.99 29.35 -11.29
N ASP A 118 19.69 28.79 -12.29
CA ASP A 118 19.08 28.00 -13.38
C ASP A 118 18.32 26.80 -12.81
N PHE A 119 18.90 26.12 -11.81
CA PHE A 119 18.24 25.03 -11.09
C PHE A 119 16.96 25.50 -10.36
N ARG A 120 16.98 26.67 -9.73
CA ARG A 120 15.82 27.21 -9.00
C ARG A 120 14.70 27.61 -9.96
N GLU A 121 15.03 28.21 -11.09
CA GLU A 121 14.05 28.54 -12.13
C GLU A 121 13.43 27.27 -12.73
N TRP A 122 14.25 26.28 -13.05
CA TRP A 122 13.76 24.97 -13.49
C TRP A 122 12.84 24.32 -12.46
N LEU A 123 13.25 24.28 -11.19
CA LEU A 123 12.44 23.67 -10.11
C LEU A 123 11.09 24.36 -9.99
N LYS A 124 11.04 25.69 -10.08
CA LYS A 124 9.80 26.45 -10.04
C LYS A 124 8.88 26.14 -11.25
N CYS A 125 9.45 26.06 -12.44
CA CYS A 125 8.69 25.67 -13.64
C CYS A 125 8.13 24.24 -13.51
N GLU A 126 8.92 23.31 -12.96
CA GLU A 126 8.50 21.91 -12.71
C GLU A 126 7.34 21.84 -11.71
N GLU A 127 7.42 22.62 -10.62
CA GLU A 127 6.36 22.74 -9.60
C GLU A 127 5.05 23.27 -10.18
N GLU A 128 5.13 24.36 -10.97
CA GLU A 128 3.97 24.97 -11.62
C GLU A 128 3.33 24.04 -12.66
N SER A 129 4.15 23.44 -13.53
CA SER A 129 3.69 22.54 -14.60
C SER A 129 2.97 21.30 -14.04
N ASN A 130 3.57 20.66 -13.02
CA ASN A 130 3.04 19.44 -12.45
C ASN A 130 2.06 19.68 -11.28
N LYS A 131 1.89 20.94 -10.86
CA LYS A 131 1.12 21.34 -9.67
C LYS A 131 1.58 20.62 -8.41
N VAL A 132 2.90 20.51 -8.24
CA VAL A 132 3.56 19.85 -7.12
C VAL A 132 4.40 20.86 -6.35
N GLU A 133 4.79 20.50 -5.13
CA GLU A 133 5.70 21.30 -4.32
C GLU A 133 6.82 20.41 -3.80
N TYR A 134 8.07 20.87 -3.88
CA TYR A 134 9.26 20.18 -3.43
C TYR A 134 9.81 20.79 -2.14
N SER A 135 9.82 20.00 -1.07
CA SER A 135 10.42 20.38 0.21
C SER A 135 11.84 19.85 0.33
N ARG A 136 12.77 20.71 0.75
CA ARG A 136 14.15 20.30 1.03
C ARG A 136 14.22 19.54 2.35
N VAL A 137 14.57 18.26 2.30
CA VAL A 137 14.53 17.35 3.47
C VAL A 137 15.91 17.06 4.06
N ASN A 138 16.98 17.08 3.25
CA ASN A 138 18.33 16.81 3.71
C ASN A 138 19.35 17.63 2.92
N GLY A 139 20.38 18.14 3.61
CA GLY A 139 21.57 18.72 3.00
C GLY A 139 22.80 18.09 3.63
N LYS A 140 23.68 17.49 2.83
CA LYS A 140 24.98 17.02 3.32
C LYS A 140 26.07 17.57 2.41
N THR A 141 27.03 18.26 3.00
CA THR A 141 28.27 18.63 2.32
C THR A 141 29.11 17.37 2.16
N ILE A 142 29.39 16.96 0.93
CA ILE A 142 30.24 15.80 0.62
C ILE A 142 31.62 16.35 0.24
N GLY A 143 32.51 16.42 1.22
CA GLY A 143 33.88 16.95 1.05
C GLY A 143 33.94 18.49 1.03
N LYS A 144 35.09 19.04 0.62
CA LYS A 144 35.33 20.50 0.61
C LYS A 144 34.74 21.23 -0.62
N GLN A 145 34.24 20.52 -1.63
CA GLN A 145 33.86 21.11 -2.93
C GLN A 145 32.41 20.87 -3.37
N PHE A 146 31.69 19.91 -2.78
CA PHE A 146 30.35 19.54 -3.27
C PHE A 146 29.31 19.56 -2.16
N SER A 147 28.16 20.15 -2.46
CA SER A 147 26.98 20.10 -1.61
C SER A 147 25.93 19.23 -2.27
N ARG A 148 25.37 18.27 -1.53
CA ARG A 148 24.21 17.49 -1.97
C ARG A 148 22.97 18.00 -1.27
N TYR A 149 21.97 18.37 -2.06
CA TYR A 149 20.64 18.74 -1.58
C TYR A 149 19.63 17.68 -2.04
N LEU A 150 18.76 17.26 -1.12
CA LEU A 150 17.65 16.37 -1.42
C LEU A 150 16.33 17.14 -1.29
N TYR A 151 15.54 17.07 -2.35
CA TYR A 151 14.21 17.65 -2.43
C TYR A 151 13.19 16.50 -2.56
N GLU A 152 12.07 16.62 -1.85
CA GLU A 152 10.99 15.66 -1.90
C GLU A 152 9.69 16.34 -2.31
N CYS A 153 9.06 15.80 -3.34
CA CYS A 153 7.74 16.25 -3.79
C CYS A 153 6.67 15.90 -2.74
N ASN A 154 5.71 16.79 -2.51
CA ASN A 154 4.56 16.59 -1.63
C ASN A 154 3.70 15.37 -2.03
N ARG A 155 3.71 14.97 -3.30
CA ARG A 155 3.07 13.74 -3.79
C ARG A 155 3.92 12.47 -3.62
N SER A 156 5.15 12.58 -3.10
CA SER A 156 6.01 11.41 -2.84
C SER A 156 5.47 10.50 -1.74
N GLY A 157 4.45 10.95 -1.01
CA GLY A 157 3.77 10.19 0.03
C GLY A 157 4.59 10.04 1.32
N ASN A 158 5.67 10.79 1.48
CA ASN A 158 6.35 10.92 2.76
C ASN A 158 5.61 11.98 3.59
N GLU A 159 4.71 11.54 4.47
CA GLU A 159 4.27 12.37 5.58
C GLU A 159 5.44 12.51 6.57
N TYR A 160 6.39 13.40 6.28
CA TYR A 160 7.10 14.03 7.37
C TYR A 160 6.04 14.79 8.14
N SER A 161 5.74 14.31 9.35
CA SER A 161 4.95 15.04 10.32
C SER A 161 5.38 16.50 10.28
N PHE A 162 4.50 17.37 9.76
CA PHE A 162 4.61 18.81 9.92
C PHE A 162 4.67 19.06 11.43
N ARG A 163 5.88 19.14 11.98
CA ARG A 163 6.08 19.81 13.25
C ARG A 163 6.09 21.28 12.88
N GLY A 164 4.93 21.92 13.10
CA GLY A 164 4.84 23.37 13.18
C GLY A 164 5.69 23.92 14.32
#